data_AF-A0ABD5X0A6-F1
#
_entry.id   AF-A0ABD5X0A6-F1
#
_cell.length_a   1.000
_cell.length_b   1.000
_cell.length_c   1.000
_cell.angle_alpha   90.00
_cell.angle_beta   90.00
_cell.angle_gamma   90.00
#
_symmetry.space_group_name_H-M   'P 1'
#
loop_
_entity.id
_entity.type
_entity.pdbx_description
1 polymer ?
#
loop_
_entity_poly.entity_id
_entity_poly.type
_entity_poly.pdbx_seq_one_letter_code
_entity_poly.pdbx_strand_id
1 'polypeptide(L)'
;MSERDADGGHPPDPTSESAGVGSDPADQSPTVEDLIQSLETLEEVVDDSEERRKVREAMRTARDLAAREQPSVFGRVVRGFDRSDLAEALLGSVLFGIPMLVEGGTTEVGAVLASRPLSLVGTAVVTVLLVIGILYVADFQDVRVHNPILGVVPRRLVGVLGVAFVTAVVGLTVWGRVDWAAPAVALGSTLVATLPMAVGAALGDLLPG
;
A
#
# COMPACT_ATOMS: atom_id res chain seq x y z
N MET A 1 -25.10 -63.15 54.36
CA MET A 1 -25.39 -63.68 53.01
C MET A 1 -25.53 -62.45 52.11
N SER A 2 -24.63 -62.16 51.16
CA SER A 2 -24.21 -62.98 49.99
C SER A 2 -25.40 -63.24 49.07
N GLU A 3 -25.40 -63.02 47.75
CA GLU A 3 -24.37 -62.64 46.74
C GLU A 3 -24.59 -61.18 46.21
N ARG A 4 -23.70 -60.42 45.53
CA ARG A 4 -22.70 -60.58 44.44
C ARG A 4 -23.26 -60.50 42.99
N ASP A 5 -22.53 -59.73 42.17
CA ASP A 5 -22.62 -59.53 40.70
C ASP A 5 -23.92 -58.84 40.19
N ALA A 6 -23.95 -57.95 39.19
CA ALA A 6 -22.93 -57.22 38.40
C ALA A 6 -23.50 -55.80 38.08
N ASP A 7 -22.96 -54.90 37.25
CA ASP A 7 -21.80 -54.89 36.33
C ASP A 7 -21.32 -53.43 36.11
N GLY A 8 -20.28 -53.20 35.28
CA GLY A 8 -19.78 -51.87 34.91
C GLY A 8 -20.35 -51.31 33.59
N GLY A 9 -20.84 -50.07 33.61
CA GLY A 9 -21.36 -49.41 32.41
C GLY A 9 -21.59 -47.91 32.57
N HIS A 10 -20.52 -47.11 32.45
CA HIS A 10 -20.64 -45.66 32.28
C HIS A 10 -21.12 -45.37 30.85
N PRO A 11 -22.17 -44.54 30.64
CA PRO A 11 -22.57 -44.17 29.29
C PRO A 11 -21.46 -43.34 28.63
N PRO A 12 -21.09 -43.61 27.36
CA PRO A 12 -20.10 -42.80 26.66
C PRO A 12 -20.65 -41.41 26.37
N ASP A 13 -19.90 -40.39 26.77
CA ASP A 13 -20.15 -38.99 26.47
C ASP A 13 -19.88 -38.72 24.97
N PRO A 14 -20.88 -38.40 24.15
CA PRO A 14 -20.68 -38.21 22.72
C PRO A 14 -20.09 -36.82 22.45
N THR A 15 -19.05 -36.78 21.61
CA THR A 15 -18.55 -35.58 20.94
C THR A 15 -17.90 -34.51 21.84
N SER A 16 -16.77 -34.89 22.45
CA SER A 16 -15.61 -33.99 22.49
C SER A 16 -15.08 -33.78 21.06
N GLU A 17 -15.76 -32.94 20.27
CA GLU A 17 -15.33 -32.59 18.91
C GLU A 17 -14.77 -31.18 18.84
N SER A 18 -13.58 -31.09 18.25
CA SER A 18 -12.79 -29.87 18.09
C SER A 18 -13.41 -28.93 17.05
N ALA A 19 -14.41 -28.16 17.46
CA ALA A 19 -14.91 -27.03 16.68
C ALA A 19 -13.90 -25.87 16.72
N GLY A 20 -12.92 -25.91 15.81
CA GLY A 20 -12.10 -24.75 15.50
C GLY A 20 -12.99 -23.62 15.00
N VAL A 21 -12.67 -22.38 15.37
CA VAL A 21 -13.38 -21.19 14.89
C VAL A 21 -13.06 -20.98 13.42
N GLY A 22 -13.82 -21.66 12.55
CA GLY A 22 -13.89 -21.34 11.14
C GLY A 22 -14.57 -19.99 10.99
N SER A 23 -13.81 -18.99 10.54
CA SER A 23 -14.34 -17.68 10.15
C SER A 23 -15.34 -17.86 9.00
N ASP A 24 -16.59 -17.49 9.24
CA ASP A 24 -17.67 -17.53 8.25
C ASP A 24 -17.36 -16.58 7.08
N PRO A 25 -17.19 -17.05 5.83
CA PRO A 25 -16.70 -16.23 4.71
C PRO A 25 -17.77 -15.32 4.08
N ALA A 26 -18.98 -15.26 4.65
CA ALA A 26 -20.19 -14.73 4.02
C ALA A 26 -20.29 -13.19 3.87
N ASP A 27 -19.28 -12.41 4.30
CA ASP A 27 -19.32 -10.92 4.29
C ASP A 27 -18.36 -10.28 3.26
N GLN A 28 -17.80 -11.08 2.35
CA GLN A 28 -17.02 -10.60 1.20
C GLN A 28 -17.91 -10.54 -0.05
N SER A 29 -17.95 -9.38 -0.71
CA SER A 29 -18.61 -9.23 -2.01
C SER A 29 -17.90 -10.10 -3.06
N PRO A 30 -18.62 -10.90 -3.88
CA PRO A 30 -18.02 -11.85 -4.80
C PRO A 30 -17.13 -11.17 -5.84
N THR A 31 -15.93 -11.71 -6.03
CA THR A 31 -14.90 -11.21 -6.95
C THR A 31 -15.11 -11.76 -8.36
N VAL A 32 -14.53 -11.12 -9.37
CA VAL A 32 -14.53 -11.66 -10.74
C VAL A 32 -13.82 -13.02 -10.83
N GLU A 33 -12.83 -13.30 -9.97
CA GLU A 33 -12.19 -14.61 -9.86
C GLU A 33 -13.17 -15.70 -9.36
N ASP A 34 -13.97 -15.40 -8.34
CA ASP A 34 -15.00 -16.32 -7.81
C ASP A 34 -16.05 -16.66 -8.90
N LEU A 35 -16.39 -15.66 -9.75
CA LEU A 35 -17.25 -15.85 -10.91
C LEU A 35 -16.60 -16.72 -11.99
N ILE A 36 -15.29 -16.60 -12.24
CA ILE A 36 -14.57 -17.45 -13.20
C ILE A 36 -14.55 -18.91 -12.70
N GLN A 37 -14.20 -19.15 -11.44
CA GLN A 37 -14.19 -20.49 -10.84
C GLN A 37 -15.60 -21.14 -10.86
N SER A 38 -16.64 -20.34 -10.61
CA SER A 38 -18.04 -20.80 -10.69
C SER A 38 -18.44 -21.18 -12.12
N LEU A 39 -17.96 -20.45 -13.13
CA LEU A 39 -18.22 -20.77 -14.55
C LEU A 39 -17.42 -21.98 -15.04
N GLU A 40 -16.21 -22.22 -14.54
CA GLU A 40 -15.42 -23.43 -14.84
C GLU A 40 -16.12 -24.67 -14.29
N THR A 41 -16.55 -24.63 -13.03
CA THR A 41 -17.36 -25.69 -12.40
C THR A 41 -18.65 -25.97 -13.20
N LEU A 42 -19.28 -24.91 -13.74
CA LEU A 42 -20.49 -25.06 -14.55
C LEU A 42 -20.22 -25.68 -15.94
N GLU A 43 -19.07 -25.42 -16.56
CA GLU A 43 -18.72 -26.05 -17.85
C GLU A 43 -18.52 -27.57 -17.72
N GLU A 44 -17.99 -28.04 -16.59
CA GLU A 44 -17.80 -29.48 -16.32
C GLU A 44 -19.12 -30.25 -16.13
N VAL A 45 -20.14 -29.60 -15.55
CA VAL A 45 -21.42 -30.23 -15.19
C VAL A 45 -22.48 -30.15 -16.30
N VAL A 46 -22.40 -29.15 -17.19
CA VAL A 46 -23.35 -28.98 -18.29
C VAL A 46 -23.11 -30.02 -19.38
N ASP A 47 -24.14 -30.77 -19.78
CA ASP A 47 -24.05 -31.77 -20.87
C ASP A 47 -24.41 -31.21 -22.26
N ASP A 48 -25.21 -30.14 -22.34
CA ASP A 48 -25.65 -29.59 -23.62
C ASP A 48 -24.58 -28.75 -24.33
N SER A 49 -24.47 -28.94 -25.66
CA SER A 49 -23.45 -28.29 -26.48
C SER A 49 -23.69 -26.79 -26.72
N GLU A 50 -24.96 -26.34 -26.70
CA GLU A 50 -25.40 -24.95 -26.83
C GLU A 50 -25.17 -24.20 -25.50
N GLU A 51 -25.42 -24.86 -24.37
CA GLU A 51 -25.13 -24.35 -23.03
C GLU A 51 -23.62 -24.25 -22.76
N ARG A 52 -22.81 -25.28 -23.05
CA ARG A 52 -21.33 -25.18 -22.96
C ARG A 52 -20.77 -24.03 -23.79
N ARG A 53 -21.38 -23.71 -24.94
CA ARG A 53 -20.99 -22.56 -25.77
C ARG A 53 -21.21 -21.23 -25.03
N LYS A 54 -22.35 -21.09 -24.34
CA LYS A 54 -22.70 -19.88 -23.54
C LYS A 54 -21.80 -19.74 -22.32
N VAL A 55 -21.48 -20.83 -21.63
CA VAL A 55 -20.54 -20.81 -20.49
C VAL A 55 -19.16 -20.31 -20.93
N ARG A 56 -18.61 -20.83 -22.04
CA ARG A 56 -17.34 -20.33 -22.60
C ARG A 56 -17.38 -18.86 -23.03
N GLU A 57 -18.52 -18.36 -23.49
CA GLU A 57 -18.71 -16.96 -23.87
C GLU A 57 -18.73 -16.04 -22.65
N ALA A 58 -19.47 -16.43 -21.60
CA ALA A 58 -19.46 -15.75 -20.30
C ALA A 58 -18.06 -15.76 -19.66
N MET A 59 -17.37 -16.90 -19.69
CA MET A 59 -16.03 -17.09 -19.12
C MET A 59 -14.96 -16.24 -19.84
N ARG A 60 -15.09 -16.02 -21.16
CA ARG A 60 -14.26 -15.03 -21.88
C ARG A 60 -14.54 -13.61 -21.41
N THR A 61 -15.81 -13.24 -21.27
CA THR A 61 -16.21 -11.90 -20.81
C THR A 61 -15.73 -11.62 -19.38
N ALA A 62 -15.79 -12.62 -18.49
CA ALA A 62 -15.28 -12.53 -17.12
C ALA A 62 -13.76 -12.35 -17.08
N ARG A 63 -12.99 -13.14 -17.86
CA ARG A 63 -11.54 -12.96 -17.96
C ARG A 63 -11.13 -11.62 -18.59
N ASP A 64 -11.88 -11.14 -19.58
CA ASP A 64 -11.69 -9.79 -20.16
C ASP A 64 -11.96 -8.66 -19.14
N LEU A 65 -12.86 -8.88 -18.18
CA LEU A 65 -13.13 -7.93 -17.09
C LEU A 65 -12.03 -7.98 -16.02
N ALA A 66 -11.64 -9.18 -15.58
CA ALA A 66 -10.52 -9.38 -14.66
C ALA A 66 -9.22 -8.74 -15.18
N ALA A 67 -8.94 -8.87 -16.48
CA ALA A 67 -7.78 -8.25 -17.13
C ALA A 67 -7.84 -6.71 -17.18
N ARG A 68 -9.02 -6.09 -16.96
CA ARG A 68 -9.20 -4.62 -16.85
C ARG A 68 -9.18 -4.14 -15.41
N GLU A 69 -9.59 -4.98 -14.47
CA GLU A 69 -9.53 -4.72 -13.03
C GLU A 69 -8.09 -4.85 -12.49
N GLN A 70 -7.23 -5.63 -13.15
CA GLN A 70 -5.79 -5.59 -12.89
C GLN A 70 -5.25 -4.16 -13.07
N PRO A 71 -4.59 -3.57 -12.04
CA PRO A 71 -4.03 -2.23 -12.13
C PRO A 71 -2.82 -2.24 -13.09
N SER A 72 -3.10 -1.97 -14.36
CA SER A 72 -2.10 -1.88 -15.42
C SER A 72 -1.25 -0.63 -15.25
N VAL A 73 -0.13 -0.77 -14.53
CA VAL A 73 0.84 0.30 -14.25
C VAL A 73 1.47 0.88 -15.52
N PHE A 74 1.39 0.18 -16.66
CA PHE A 74 1.82 0.68 -17.97
C PHE A 74 0.90 0.19 -19.09
N GLY A 75 0.62 1.05 -20.08
CA GLY A 75 0.08 0.63 -21.38
C GLY A 75 -1.32 1.10 -21.79
N ARG A 76 -1.93 2.07 -21.10
CA ARG A 76 -3.20 2.66 -21.58
C ARG A 76 -2.97 3.47 -22.86
N VAL A 77 -3.76 3.24 -23.91
CA VAL A 77 -3.73 4.04 -25.14
C VAL A 77 -4.32 5.42 -24.85
N VAL A 78 -3.44 6.39 -24.57
CA VAL A 78 -3.78 7.75 -24.14
C VAL A 78 -4.58 8.48 -25.23
N ARG A 79 -5.86 8.76 -24.95
CA ARG A 79 -6.73 9.65 -25.73
C ARG A 79 -7.19 10.81 -24.83
N GLY A 80 -6.43 11.90 -24.84
CA GLY A 80 -6.60 13.03 -23.91
C GLY A 80 -5.43 13.10 -22.93
N PHE A 81 -5.32 14.20 -22.20
CA PHE A 81 -4.37 14.35 -21.10
C PHE A 81 -5.18 14.82 -19.89
N ASP A 82 -5.58 13.86 -19.07
CA ASP A 82 -6.45 14.08 -17.92
C ASP A 82 -5.65 14.48 -16.69
N ARG A 83 -6.35 14.89 -15.62
CA ARG A 83 -5.70 15.27 -14.35
C ARG A 83 -4.90 14.13 -13.73
N SER A 84 -5.32 12.89 -13.96
CA SER A 84 -4.61 11.67 -13.53
C SER A 84 -3.28 11.51 -14.27
N ASP A 85 -3.26 11.71 -15.59
CA ASP A 85 -2.04 11.63 -16.40
C ASP A 85 -1.03 12.72 -16.00
N LEU A 86 -1.51 13.92 -15.65
CA LEU A 86 -0.68 14.98 -15.07
C LEU A 86 -0.10 14.57 -13.71
N ALA A 87 -0.89 13.95 -12.84
CA ALA A 87 -0.42 13.48 -11.54
C ALA A 87 0.62 12.37 -11.68
N GLU A 88 0.43 11.42 -12.61
CA GLU A 88 1.37 10.34 -12.90
C GLU A 88 2.68 10.86 -13.50
N ALA A 89 2.60 11.78 -14.48
CA ALA A 89 3.78 12.43 -15.06
C ALA A 89 4.55 13.27 -14.04
N LEU A 90 3.83 14.02 -13.18
CA LEU A 90 4.45 14.75 -12.07
C LEU A 90 5.13 13.79 -11.09
N LEU A 91 4.45 12.72 -10.69
CA LEU A 91 4.98 11.71 -9.77
C LEU A 91 6.26 11.06 -10.32
N GLY A 92 6.26 10.64 -11.59
CA GLY A 92 7.45 10.11 -12.26
C GLY A 92 8.58 11.13 -12.34
N SER A 93 8.27 12.38 -12.70
CA SER A 93 9.28 13.47 -12.75
C SER A 93 9.89 13.77 -11.38
N VAL A 94 9.11 13.65 -10.31
CA VAL A 94 9.55 13.82 -8.92
C VAL A 94 10.41 12.63 -8.48
N LEU A 95 9.95 11.40 -8.74
CA LEU A 95 10.60 10.15 -8.33
C LEU A 95 12.00 10.00 -8.93
N PHE A 96 12.17 10.32 -10.22
CA PHE A 96 13.46 10.22 -10.90
C PHE A 96 14.24 11.54 -10.91
N GLY A 97 13.56 12.68 -11.06
CA GLY A 97 14.20 13.98 -11.22
C GLY A 97 14.78 14.55 -9.92
N ILE A 98 14.16 14.30 -8.76
CA ILE A 98 14.70 14.83 -7.49
C ILE A 98 16.01 14.13 -7.07
N PRO A 99 16.13 12.79 -7.11
CA PRO A 99 17.42 12.13 -6.86
C PRO A 99 18.53 12.65 -7.78
N MET A 100 18.25 12.86 -9.06
CA MET A 100 19.20 13.39 -10.04
C MET A 100 19.54 14.87 -9.79
N LEU A 101 18.57 15.70 -9.40
CA LEU A 101 18.80 17.10 -9.02
C LEU A 101 19.67 17.23 -7.76
N VAL A 102 19.59 16.25 -6.86
CA VAL A 102 20.34 16.19 -5.60
C VAL A 102 21.67 15.40 -5.75
N GLU A 103 21.91 14.76 -6.90
CA GLU A 103 23.16 14.04 -7.23
C GLU A 103 24.40 14.93 -7.14
N GLY A 104 24.25 16.23 -7.45
CA GLY A 104 25.27 17.26 -7.29
C GLY A 104 25.63 17.60 -5.83
N GLY A 105 24.91 17.05 -4.85
CA GLY A 105 25.26 17.13 -3.43
C GLY A 105 24.12 17.49 -2.49
N THR A 106 23.66 16.54 -1.67
CA THR A 106 22.72 16.78 -0.55
C THR A 106 23.22 17.87 0.41
N THR A 107 24.53 17.95 0.59
CA THR A 107 25.16 18.76 1.65
C THR A 107 25.40 20.19 1.20
N GLU A 108 25.66 20.37 -0.09
CA GLU A 108 25.76 21.64 -0.80
C GLU A 108 24.39 22.34 -0.82
N VAL A 109 23.32 21.62 -1.18
CA VAL A 109 21.94 22.13 -1.07
C VAL A 109 21.58 22.38 0.40
N GLY A 110 21.96 21.49 1.31
CA GLY A 110 21.77 21.64 2.75
C GLY A 110 22.42 22.91 3.32
N ALA A 111 23.62 23.27 2.87
CA ALA A 111 24.32 24.50 3.28
C ALA A 111 23.62 25.76 2.76
N VAL A 112 23.14 25.76 1.52
CA VAL A 112 22.31 26.88 1.00
C VAL A 112 21.03 27.02 1.81
N LEU A 113 20.38 25.90 2.15
CA LEU A 113 19.14 25.86 2.92
C LEU A 113 19.34 26.36 4.37
N ALA A 114 20.45 25.98 5.00
CA ALA A 114 20.85 26.46 6.33
C ALA A 114 21.00 27.99 6.40
N SER A 115 21.46 28.62 5.32
CA SER A 115 21.56 30.09 5.22
C SER A 115 20.22 30.79 4.95
N ARG A 116 19.15 30.04 4.64
CA ARG A 116 17.84 30.57 4.18
C ARG A 116 16.70 29.86 4.91
N PRO A 117 16.36 30.25 6.15
CA PRO A 117 15.35 29.54 6.95
C PRO A 117 13.97 29.50 6.29
N LEU A 118 13.61 30.52 5.50
CA LEU A 118 12.36 30.53 4.73
C LEU A 118 12.34 29.44 3.64
N SER A 119 13.48 29.21 2.99
CA SER A 119 13.64 28.10 2.03
C SER A 119 13.61 26.74 2.74
N LEU A 120 14.20 26.63 3.93
CA LEU A 120 14.15 25.40 4.75
C LEU A 120 12.72 25.03 5.13
N VAL A 121 11.94 25.98 5.65
CA VAL A 121 10.50 25.78 5.91
C VAL A 121 9.75 25.47 4.62
N GLY A 122 10.06 26.16 3.52
CA GLY A 122 9.50 25.90 2.20
C GLY A 122 9.71 24.45 1.73
N THR A 123 10.93 23.93 1.83
CA THR A 123 11.25 22.52 1.51
C THR A 123 10.48 21.56 2.41
N ALA A 124 10.40 21.81 3.72
CA ALA A 124 9.63 20.96 4.64
C ALA A 124 8.14 20.93 4.27
N VAL A 125 7.55 22.09 3.98
CA VAL A 125 6.14 22.23 3.56
C VAL A 125 5.92 21.53 2.21
N VAL A 126 6.82 21.67 1.24
CA VAL A 126 6.75 20.98 -0.05
C VAL A 126 6.81 19.46 0.14
N THR A 127 7.72 18.94 0.97
CA THR A 127 7.78 17.50 1.29
C THR A 127 6.46 17.00 1.89
N VAL A 128 5.89 17.73 2.86
CA VAL A 128 4.61 17.36 3.49
C VAL A 128 3.45 17.41 2.49
N LEU A 129 3.34 18.48 1.70
CA LEU A 129 2.28 18.62 0.69
C LEU A 129 2.38 17.56 -0.41
N LEU A 130 3.61 17.20 -0.82
CA LEU A 130 3.86 16.15 -1.81
C LEU A 130 3.43 14.78 -1.29
N VAL A 131 3.79 14.44 -0.04
CA VAL A 131 3.32 13.20 0.60
C VAL A 131 1.81 13.20 0.79
N ILE A 132 1.20 14.34 1.16
CA ILE A 132 -0.27 14.45 1.21
C ILE A 132 -0.89 14.23 -0.17
N GLY A 133 -0.27 14.77 -1.23
CA GLY A 133 -0.69 14.55 -2.62
C GLY A 133 -0.69 13.06 -2.98
N ILE A 134 0.40 12.36 -2.69
CA ILE A 134 0.57 10.91 -2.95
C ILE A 134 -0.43 10.09 -2.13
N LEU A 135 -0.60 10.37 -0.83
CA LEU A 135 -1.40 9.54 0.08
C LEU A 135 -2.92 9.84 0.07
N TYR A 136 -3.35 11.04 -0.35
CA TYR A 136 -4.75 11.50 -0.19
C TYR A 136 -5.36 12.26 -1.38
N VAL A 137 -4.56 12.70 -2.38
CA VAL A 137 -5.11 13.37 -3.59
C VAL A 137 -5.18 12.42 -4.78
N ALA A 138 -4.37 11.37 -4.78
CA ALA A 138 -4.56 10.23 -5.67
C ALA A 138 -5.80 9.43 -5.21
N ASP A 139 -6.77 9.28 -6.10
CA ASP A 139 -8.18 8.86 -5.87
C ASP A 139 -8.35 7.35 -5.54
N PHE A 140 -7.38 6.74 -4.83
CA PHE A 140 -7.21 5.29 -4.74
C PHE A 140 -7.75 4.63 -3.46
N GLN A 141 -8.17 5.39 -2.44
CA GLN A 141 -8.50 4.83 -1.12
C GLN A 141 -9.60 5.62 -0.38
N ASP A 142 -10.68 4.95 0.05
CA ASP A 142 -11.56 5.42 1.15
C ASP A 142 -10.80 5.32 2.47
N VAL A 143 -9.85 6.24 2.70
CA VAL A 143 -9.09 6.32 3.96
C VAL A 143 -9.99 6.88 5.05
N ARG A 144 -10.86 6.03 5.59
CA ARG A 144 -11.59 6.30 6.84
C ARG A 144 -10.57 6.59 7.94
N VAL A 145 -10.44 7.87 8.30
CA VAL A 145 -9.45 8.36 9.27
C VAL A 145 -9.77 7.80 10.68
N HIS A 146 -9.22 6.63 10.99
CA HIS A 146 -9.37 5.98 12.29
C HIS A 146 -8.27 6.45 13.25
N ASN A 147 -8.68 7.15 14.32
CA ASN A 147 -7.84 7.67 15.40
C ASN A 147 -6.59 8.49 14.95
N PRO A 148 -6.77 9.76 14.54
CA PRO A 148 -5.67 10.69 14.31
C PRO A 148 -4.87 10.98 15.60
N ILE A 149 -3.57 11.23 15.47
CA ILE A 149 -2.72 11.72 16.56
C ILE A 149 -3.18 13.14 16.94
N LEU A 150 -3.39 13.37 18.24
CA LEU A 150 -3.86 14.64 18.80
C LEU A 150 -5.18 15.16 18.18
N GLY A 151 -5.99 14.29 17.56
CA GLY A 151 -7.24 14.69 16.89
C GLY A 151 -7.07 15.29 15.48
N VAL A 152 -5.85 15.63 15.06
CA VAL A 152 -5.61 16.47 13.86
C VAL A 152 -4.64 15.83 12.85
N VAL A 153 -3.64 15.07 13.30
CA VAL A 153 -2.57 14.57 12.41
C VAL A 153 -2.77 13.09 12.07
N PRO A 154 -2.87 12.71 10.78
CA PRO A 154 -3.01 11.30 10.40
C PRO A 154 -1.79 10.45 10.79
N ARG A 155 -2.02 9.31 11.44
CA ARG A 155 -0.95 8.36 11.83
C ARG A 155 -0.08 7.92 10.66
N ARG A 156 -0.71 7.64 9.51
CA ARG A 156 -0.07 7.24 8.25
C ARG A 156 0.96 8.28 7.77
N LEU A 157 0.58 9.56 7.78
CA LEU A 157 1.46 10.67 7.39
C LEU A 157 2.69 10.78 8.30
N VAL A 158 2.49 10.62 9.63
CA VAL A 158 3.60 10.63 10.61
C VAL A 158 4.51 9.41 10.43
N GLY A 159 3.95 8.23 10.14
CA GLY A 159 4.72 7.01 9.86
C GLY A 159 5.62 7.18 8.64
N VAL A 160 5.05 7.56 7.49
CA VAL A 160 5.78 7.76 6.22
C VAL A 160 6.87 8.83 6.36
N LEU A 161 6.55 10.01 6.88
CA LEU A 161 7.53 11.09 7.07
C LEU A 161 8.59 10.72 8.12
N GLY A 162 8.20 10.03 9.19
CA GLY A 162 9.10 9.60 10.26
C GLY A 162 10.10 8.56 9.78
N VAL A 163 9.66 7.52 9.06
CA VAL A 163 10.53 6.50 8.46
C VAL A 163 11.48 7.13 7.44
N ALA A 164 11.00 8.02 6.58
CA ALA A 164 11.84 8.73 5.62
C ALA A 164 12.90 9.60 6.30
N PHE A 165 12.53 10.39 7.31
CA PHE A 165 13.45 11.26 8.04
C PHE A 165 14.49 10.47 8.85
N VAL A 166 14.08 9.40 9.55
CA VAL A 166 15.00 8.52 10.29
C VAL A 166 15.97 7.84 9.32
N THR A 167 15.48 7.32 8.19
CA THR A 167 16.33 6.74 7.14
C THR A 167 17.32 7.76 6.57
N ALA A 168 16.90 9.02 6.38
CA ALA A 168 17.77 10.10 5.92
C ALA A 168 18.87 10.42 6.95
N VAL A 169 18.54 10.55 8.24
CA VAL A 169 19.52 10.75 9.33
C VAL A 169 20.52 9.59 9.38
N VAL A 170 20.03 8.34 9.38
CA VAL A 170 20.89 7.15 9.46
C VAL A 170 21.79 7.04 8.23
N GLY A 171 21.23 7.12 7.02
CA GLY A 171 21.99 7.02 5.78
C GLY A 171 23.06 8.11 5.64
N LEU A 172 22.71 9.38 5.91
CA LEU A 172 23.68 10.47 5.85
C LEU A 172 24.79 10.35 6.91
N THR A 173 24.48 9.82 8.08
CA THR A 173 25.46 9.59 9.16
C THR A 173 26.39 8.42 8.83
N VAL A 174 25.84 7.27 8.45
CA VAL A 174 26.62 6.04 8.19
C VAL A 174 27.56 6.19 7.00
N TRP A 175 27.16 6.95 5.96
CA TRP A 175 28.02 7.26 4.81
C TRP A 175 28.87 8.53 4.99
N GLY A 176 28.90 9.14 6.18
CA GLY A 176 29.74 10.31 6.48
C GLY A 176 29.44 11.56 5.64
N ARG A 177 28.19 11.70 5.16
CA ARG A 177 27.76 12.83 4.31
C ARG A 177 27.38 14.09 5.08
N VAL A 178 27.14 13.97 6.38
CA VAL A 178 26.75 15.06 7.28
C VAL A 178 27.78 15.24 8.39
N ASP A 179 28.25 16.49 8.54
CA ASP A 179 29.01 16.93 9.71
C ASP A 179 28.06 17.50 10.77
N TRP A 180 28.00 16.82 11.91
CA TRP A 180 27.17 17.21 13.06
C TRP A 180 27.75 18.40 13.86
N ALA A 181 29.00 18.81 13.62
CA ALA A 181 29.54 20.06 14.17
C ALA A 181 28.90 21.31 13.54
N ALA A 182 28.27 21.19 12.37
CA ALA A 182 27.53 22.23 11.69
C ALA A 182 26.01 21.92 11.68
N PRO A 183 25.30 21.99 12.82
CA PRO A 183 23.95 21.45 12.97
C PRO A 183 22.90 22.06 12.03
N ALA A 184 23.05 23.33 11.63
CA ALA A 184 22.17 23.97 10.66
C ALA A 184 22.32 23.36 9.24
N VAL A 185 23.56 23.06 8.84
CA VAL A 185 23.86 22.38 7.56
C VAL A 185 23.38 20.94 7.64
N ALA A 186 23.66 20.23 8.73
CA ALA A 186 23.18 18.87 8.98
C ALA A 186 21.64 18.76 8.80
N LEU A 187 20.88 19.63 9.47
CA LEU A 187 19.42 19.70 9.34
C LEU A 187 18.99 20.00 7.89
N GLY A 188 19.65 20.93 7.21
CA GLY A 188 19.40 21.22 5.80
C GLY A 188 19.59 20.00 4.91
N SER A 189 20.72 19.30 5.05
CA SER A 189 21.06 18.09 4.28
C SER A 189 20.08 16.95 4.55
N THR A 190 19.72 16.72 5.81
CA THR A 190 18.71 15.73 6.20
C THR A 190 17.35 16.06 5.60
N LEU A 191 16.93 17.33 5.64
CA LEU A 191 15.64 17.74 5.10
C LEU A 191 15.57 17.56 3.56
N VAL A 192 16.65 17.89 2.85
CA VAL A 192 16.79 17.67 1.40
C VAL A 192 16.73 16.19 1.07
N ALA A 193 17.47 15.34 1.79
CA ALA A 193 17.45 13.89 1.59
C ALA A 193 16.11 13.24 1.98
N THR A 194 15.41 13.81 2.96
CA THR A 194 14.08 13.32 3.40
C THR A 194 13.05 13.42 2.28
N LEU A 195 13.15 14.41 1.37
CA LEU A 195 12.15 14.61 0.32
C LEU A 195 12.02 13.39 -0.63
N PRO A 196 13.06 12.94 -1.37
CA PRO A 196 12.94 11.75 -2.23
C PRO A 196 12.69 10.47 -1.41
N MET A 197 13.21 10.36 -0.18
CA MET A 197 12.93 9.22 0.69
C MET A 197 11.46 9.16 1.13
N ALA A 198 10.81 10.31 1.35
CA ALA A 198 9.40 10.40 1.71
C ALA A 198 8.48 10.07 0.54
N VAL A 199 8.87 10.40 -0.70
CA VAL A 199 8.20 9.93 -1.91
C VAL A 199 8.30 8.40 -2.00
N GLY A 200 9.50 7.84 -1.87
CA GLY A 200 9.70 6.39 -1.89
C GLY A 200 8.92 5.65 -0.79
N ALA A 201 8.92 6.18 0.44
CA ALA A 201 8.14 5.63 1.55
C ALA A 201 6.63 5.73 1.33
N ALA A 202 6.13 6.85 0.79
CA ALA A 202 4.71 7.04 0.48
C ALA A 202 4.23 6.07 -0.62
N LEU A 203 5.07 5.78 -1.62
CA LEU A 203 4.78 4.82 -2.67
C LEU A 203 4.87 3.37 -2.19
N GLY A 204 5.85 3.03 -1.35
CA GLY A 204 5.94 1.71 -0.73
C GLY A 204 4.73 1.39 0.16
N ASP A 205 4.22 2.40 0.87
CA ASP A 205 3.00 2.34 1.69
C ASP A 205 1.68 2.35 0.87
N LEU A 206 1.77 2.40 -0.47
CA LEU A 206 0.65 2.23 -1.40
C LEU A 206 0.66 0.90 -2.16
N LEU A 207 1.72 0.09 -2.02
CA LEU A 207 1.78 -1.25 -2.61
C LEU A 207 0.97 -2.23 -1.75
N PRO A 208 0.19 -3.15 -2.35
CA PRO A 208 -0.47 -4.23 -1.61
C PRO A 208 0.60 -5.18 -1.01
N GLY A 209 0.39 -5.56 0.26
CA GLY A 209 1.18 -6.55 0.98
C GLY A 209 0.58 -7.95 0.94
#